data_AF-A0A7S2P909-F1
#
_entry.id   AF-A0A7S2P909-F1
#
_cell.length_a   1.000
_cell.length_b   1.000
_cell.length_c   1.000
_cell.angle_alpha   90.00
_cell.angle_beta   90.00
_cell.angle_gamma   90.00
#
_symmetry.space_group_name_H-M   'P 1'
#
loop_
_entity.id
_entity.type
_entity.pdbx_description
1 polymer ?
#
loop_
_entity_poly.entity_id
_entity_poly.type
_entity_poly.pdbx_seq_one_letter_code
_entity_poly.pdbx_strand_id
1 'polypeptide(L)'
;MEKVSYYGVEFYSKSHGTDEECERELELEQEEEEEKEVEVPTMNPRAEVDWDFSSIFNATTPFSLPTKVISLGDFIAGHLHPKSLSKINWSNKVFCTENFAYTVTETNTVAGNSLHYNNFLRLVDSTLIFRDGSFLLLSEREADSIIHLFWQKHKTDRSKTGVVYAHHSFVRLAAGNKMNHGEDSCFLALPCSSRINPEVQQEDAGVTLSSILRDVVSTIDDDDALAFASLQLFAGETMYNSKARTEALKRMLYYSDDINGAKVVASNEPEHLVVMRGYIARFAYSDLELVCKDIARKAYVGFGTVPLSGEEN
;
A
#
# COMPACT_ATOMS: atom_id res chain seq x y z
N MET A 1 -11.02 -48.68 24.15
CA MET A 1 -9.68 -49.32 24.18
C MET A 1 -9.75 -50.54 23.28
N GLU A 2 -9.32 -50.39 22.04
CA GLU A 2 -9.36 -51.47 21.06
C GLU A 2 -7.96 -52.05 20.89
N LYS A 3 -7.87 -53.38 20.95
CA LYS A 3 -6.60 -54.10 21.01
C LYS A 3 -6.26 -54.61 19.63
N VAL A 4 -5.37 -53.93 18.92
CA VAL A 4 -4.84 -54.39 17.63
C VAL A 4 -3.53 -55.12 17.90
N SER A 5 -3.50 -56.43 17.64
CA SER A 5 -2.32 -57.27 17.87
C SER A 5 -1.78 -57.81 16.55
N TYR A 6 -0.86 -57.09 15.91
CA TYR A 6 0.11 -57.69 14.99
C TYR A 6 1.44 -56.94 15.11
N TYR A 7 2.51 -57.70 15.36
CA TYR A 7 3.92 -57.30 15.52
C TYR A 7 4.34 -56.68 16.86
N GLY A 8 4.44 -57.52 17.90
CA GLY A 8 5.66 -57.65 18.71
C GLY A 8 6.18 -56.48 19.57
N VAL A 9 5.52 -55.33 19.61
CA VAL A 9 5.80 -54.26 20.59
C VAL A 9 4.47 -53.69 21.06
N GLU A 10 4.25 -53.67 22.37
CA GLU A 10 3.05 -53.08 22.97
C GLU A 10 3.13 -51.56 22.90
N PHE A 11 2.30 -50.93 22.07
CA PHE A 11 2.11 -49.48 22.08
C PHE A 11 0.72 -49.16 22.62
N TYR A 12 0.66 -48.34 23.66
CA TYR A 12 -0.57 -47.77 24.18
C TYR A 12 -0.84 -46.47 23.43
N SER A 13 -1.66 -46.53 22.38
CA SER A 13 -2.22 -45.32 21.78
C SER A 13 -3.29 -44.77 22.73
N LYS A 14 -2.96 -43.65 23.38
CA LYS A 14 -3.93 -42.85 24.13
C LYS A 14 -4.47 -41.81 23.14
N SER A 15 -5.54 -42.13 22.42
CA SER A 15 -6.30 -41.11 21.71
C SER A 15 -6.95 -40.21 22.76
N HIS A 16 -6.26 -39.14 23.17
CA HIS A 16 -6.97 -37.98 23.68
C HIS A 16 -7.79 -37.44 22.51
N GLY A 17 -9.09 -37.30 22.73
CA GLY A 17 -10.02 -36.88 21.69
C GLY A 17 -9.61 -35.51 21.17
N THR A 18 -9.03 -35.50 19.97
CA THR A 18 -8.83 -34.30 19.16
C THR A 18 -10.16 -33.61 18.83
N ASP A 19 -11.30 -34.30 19.02
CA ASP A 19 -12.63 -33.70 18.88
C ASP A 19 -12.90 -32.60 19.92
N GLU A 20 -12.51 -32.77 21.19
CA GLU A 20 -12.80 -31.75 22.23
C GLU A 20 -11.88 -30.53 22.14
N GLU A 21 -10.71 -30.66 21.50
CA GLU A 21 -9.79 -29.54 21.23
C GLU A 21 -10.18 -28.84 19.92
N CYS A 22 -10.57 -29.59 18.88
CA CYS A 22 -11.14 -29.01 17.66
C CYS A 22 -12.48 -28.30 17.91
N GLU A 23 -13.38 -28.85 18.73
CA GLU A 23 -14.64 -28.16 19.06
C GLU A 23 -14.42 -26.92 19.93
N ARG A 24 -13.40 -26.92 20.80
CA ARG A 24 -13.03 -25.75 21.61
C ARG A 24 -12.34 -24.65 20.80
N GLU A 25 -11.55 -25.00 19.79
CA GLU A 25 -11.01 -24.03 18.82
C GLU A 25 -12.13 -23.47 17.91
N LEU A 26 -13.08 -24.31 17.49
CA LEU A 26 -14.24 -23.89 16.69
C LEU A 26 -15.16 -22.90 17.43
N GLU A 27 -15.40 -23.09 18.73
CA GLU A 27 -16.20 -22.15 19.54
C GLU A 27 -15.48 -20.80 19.74
N LEU A 28 -14.14 -20.81 19.89
CA LEU A 28 -13.31 -19.61 20.00
C LEU A 28 -13.26 -18.81 18.70
N GLU A 29 -13.18 -19.48 17.54
CA GLU A 29 -13.28 -18.82 16.24
C GLU A 29 -14.68 -18.22 16.01
N GLN A 30 -15.74 -18.91 16.47
CA GLN A 30 -17.13 -18.48 16.28
C GLN A 30 -17.53 -17.30 17.20
N GLU A 31 -16.93 -17.13 18.37
CA GLU A 31 -17.16 -15.97 19.25
C GLU A 31 -16.49 -14.68 18.76
N GLU A 32 -15.50 -14.74 17.86
CA GLU A 32 -14.76 -13.57 17.38
C GLU A 32 -15.30 -12.97 16.07
N GLU A 33 -16.27 -13.61 15.42
CA GLU A 33 -16.89 -13.17 14.16
C GLU A 33 -18.26 -12.48 14.38
N GLU A 34 -18.36 -11.56 15.35
CA GLU A 34 -19.52 -10.65 15.39
C GLU A 34 -19.41 -9.61 14.25
N GLU A 35 -19.95 -9.96 13.08
CA GLU A 35 -20.15 -9.03 11.96
C GLU A 35 -21.08 -7.89 12.38
N LYS A 36 -20.51 -6.75 12.80
CA LYS A 36 -21.28 -5.53 13.02
C LYS A 36 -21.63 -4.92 11.67
N GLU A 37 -22.88 -5.07 11.25
CA GLU A 37 -23.44 -4.33 10.12
C GLU A 37 -23.41 -2.82 10.44
N VAL A 38 -22.46 -2.10 9.86
CA VAL A 38 -22.38 -0.64 9.96
C VAL A 38 -23.10 -0.03 8.76
N GLU A 39 -24.18 0.70 9.00
CA GLU A 39 -24.89 1.44 7.94
C GLU A 39 -24.01 2.56 7.40
N VAL A 40 -23.57 2.43 6.15
CA VAL A 40 -22.79 3.46 5.46
C VAL A 40 -23.74 4.55 4.95
N PRO A 41 -23.46 5.85 5.18
CA PRO A 41 -24.31 6.93 4.71
C PRO A 41 -24.50 6.88 3.18
N THR A 42 -25.75 7.03 2.73
CA THR A 42 -26.04 7.16 1.30
C THR A 42 -25.52 8.51 0.79
N MET A 43 -24.67 8.49 -0.24
CA MET A 43 -24.04 9.66 -0.83
C MET A 43 -24.18 9.67 -2.35
N ASN A 44 -24.19 10.87 -2.94
CA ASN A 44 -24.20 11.00 -4.40
C ASN A 44 -22.76 10.89 -4.95
N PRO A 45 -22.54 10.12 -6.02
CA PRO A 45 -21.24 10.04 -6.66
C PRO A 45 -20.86 11.38 -7.30
N ARG A 46 -19.58 11.75 -7.19
CA ARG A 46 -19.03 12.91 -7.90
C ARG A 46 -18.82 12.55 -9.36
N ALA A 47 -19.28 13.43 -10.26
CA ALA A 47 -18.97 13.29 -11.69
C ALA A 47 -17.48 13.59 -11.94
N GLU A 48 -16.79 12.62 -12.54
CA GLU A 48 -15.40 12.76 -12.95
C GLU A 48 -15.27 13.64 -14.20
N VAL A 49 -14.21 14.46 -14.24
CA VAL A 49 -13.92 15.37 -15.34
C VAL A 49 -12.76 14.83 -16.16
N ASP A 50 -12.99 14.57 -17.43
CA ASP A 50 -11.94 14.16 -18.36
C ASP A 50 -10.99 15.34 -18.62
N TRP A 51 -9.70 15.04 -18.72
CA TRP A 51 -8.65 15.97 -19.12
C TRP A 51 -7.89 15.41 -20.32
N ASP A 52 -6.97 16.19 -20.90
CA ASP A 52 -6.17 15.71 -22.03
C ASP A 52 -5.15 14.65 -21.60
N PHE A 53 -5.61 13.39 -21.53
CA PHE A 53 -4.81 12.24 -21.13
C PHE A 53 -3.58 12.03 -22.03
N SER A 54 -3.58 12.55 -23.26
CA SER A 54 -2.43 12.40 -24.16
C SER A 54 -1.22 13.24 -23.74
N SER A 55 -1.44 14.26 -22.91
CA SER A 55 -0.38 15.14 -22.40
C SER A 55 0.65 14.38 -21.54
N ILE A 56 0.30 13.22 -20.98
CA ILE A 56 1.18 12.40 -20.13
C ILE A 56 2.48 12.02 -20.82
N PHE A 57 2.48 11.87 -22.15
CA PHE A 57 3.67 11.44 -22.87
C PHE A 57 4.73 12.53 -23.00
N ASN A 58 4.33 13.78 -22.85
CA ASN A 58 5.22 14.95 -22.90
C ASN A 58 5.52 15.48 -21.48
N ALA A 59 4.78 15.02 -20.48
CA ALA A 59 4.91 15.43 -19.10
C ALA A 59 6.18 14.84 -18.46
N THR A 60 6.90 15.66 -17.70
CA THR A 60 8.06 15.24 -16.90
C THR A 60 7.72 15.06 -15.43
N THR A 61 6.70 15.76 -14.95
CA THR A 61 6.22 15.73 -13.56
C THR A 61 4.67 15.73 -13.55
N PRO A 62 4.03 15.25 -12.47
CA PRO A 62 2.57 15.28 -12.34
C PRO A 62 1.97 16.67 -12.55
N PHE A 63 2.65 17.72 -12.07
CA PHE A 63 2.18 19.11 -12.13
C PHE A 63 2.14 19.70 -13.55
N SER A 64 2.78 19.05 -14.52
CA SER A 64 2.74 19.49 -15.93
C SER A 64 1.47 19.03 -16.67
N LEU A 65 0.63 18.23 -16.03
CA LEU A 65 -0.63 17.76 -16.59
C LEU A 65 -1.74 18.83 -16.49
N PRO A 66 -2.70 18.84 -17.42
CA PRO A 66 -3.83 19.76 -17.41
C PRO A 66 -4.93 19.31 -16.45
N THR A 67 -4.55 18.86 -15.25
CA THR A 67 -5.45 18.43 -14.19
C THR A 67 -4.95 18.92 -12.84
N LYS A 68 -5.85 19.01 -11.86
CA LYS A 68 -5.47 19.38 -10.50
C LYS A 68 -4.82 18.17 -9.82
N VAL A 69 -3.58 18.36 -9.41
CA VAL A 69 -2.78 17.38 -8.68
C VAL A 69 -2.71 17.76 -7.21
N ILE A 70 -2.95 16.79 -6.33
CA ILE A 70 -2.97 16.98 -4.87
C ILE A 70 -1.92 16.06 -4.25
N SER A 71 -1.10 16.59 -3.34
CA SER A 71 -0.18 15.78 -2.54
C SER A 71 -0.97 14.79 -1.68
N LEU A 72 -0.49 13.55 -1.59
CA LEU A 72 -1.13 12.54 -0.74
C LEU A 72 -1.20 13.01 0.72
N GLY A 73 -0.13 13.61 1.24
CA GLY A 73 -0.10 14.13 2.60
C GLY A 73 -1.14 15.23 2.83
N ASP A 74 -1.30 16.15 1.87
CA ASP A 74 -2.29 17.24 1.95
C ASP A 74 -3.72 16.71 1.89
N PHE A 75 -3.97 15.72 1.01
CA PHE A 75 -5.25 15.04 0.93
C PHE A 75 -5.62 14.37 2.25
N ILE A 76 -4.69 13.62 2.84
CA ILE A 76 -4.89 12.93 4.12
C ILE A 76 -5.17 13.94 5.24
N ALA A 77 -4.37 15.00 5.34
CA ALA A 77 -4.53 16.05 6.34
C ALA A 77 -5.87 16.78 6.21
N GLY A 78 -6.29 17.10 4.99
CA GLY A 78 -7.54 17.79 4.71
C GLY A 78 -8.78 16.94 4.97
N HIS A 79 -8.77 15.68 4.51
CA HIS A 79 -10.01 14.94 4.27
C HIS A 79 -10.19 13.67 5.11
N LEU A 80 -9.11 13.09 5.66
CA LEU A 80 -9.21 11.82 6.42
C LEU A 80 -9.24 12.03 7.93
N HIS A 81 -9.80 11.05 8.61
CA HIS A 81 -9.84 10.94 10.06
C HIS A 81 -9.32 9.56 10.52
N PRO A 82 -8.64 9.47 11.68
CA PRO A 82 -8.34 10.56 12.61
C PRO A 82 -7.31 11.54 12.04
N LYS A 83 -7.36 12.81 12.48
CA LYS A 83 -6.41 13.85 12.04
C LYS A 83 -4.97 13.55 12.43
N SER A 84 -4.73 12.63 13.36
CA SER A 84 -3.41 12.12 13.69
C SER A 84 -2.71 11.45 12.49
N LEU A 85 -3.44 10.97 11.48
CA LEU A 85 -2.85 10.45 10.24
C LEU A 85 -2.00 11.47 9.49
N SER A 86 -2.26 12.77 9.67
CA SER A 86 -1.43 13.82 9.05
C SER A 86 -0.05 13.94 9.69
N LYS A 87 0.17 13.32 10.87
CA LYS A 87 1.47 13.32 11.55
C LYS A 87 2.44 12.27 10.99
N ILE A 88 1.92 11.30 10.23
CA ILE A 88 2.76 10.36 9.49
C ILE A 88 3.54 11.17 8.44
N ASN A 89 4.84 10.92 8.35
CA ASN A 89 5.71 11.61 7.39
C ASN A 89 5.54 11.01 5.98
N TRP A 90 4.41 11.33 5.35
CA TRP A 90 4.07 10.93 3.99
C TRP A 90 5.10 11.45 2.98
N SER A 91 5.42 10.63 1.98
CA SER A 91 6.32 11.04 0.89
C SER A 91 5.74 12.22 0.09
N ASN A 92 6.60 13.19 -0.20
CA ASN A 92 6.33 14.32 -1.08
C ASN A 92 6.36 13.95 -2.58
N LYS A 93 6.60 12.68 -2.92
CA LYS A 93 6.59 12.16 -4.30
C LYS A 93 5.29 11.46 -4.66
N VAL A 94 4.34 11.30 -3.74
CA VAL A 94 3.07 10.62 -4.02
C VAL A 94 1.94 11.64 -4.13
N PHE A 95 1.29 11.64 -5.28
CA PHE A 95 0.24 12.58 -5.64
C PHE A 95 -1.00 11.84 -6.14
N CYS A 96 -2.13 12.53 -6.17
CA CYS A 96 -3.38 12.02 -6.74
C CYS A 96 -4.06 13.08 -7.60
N THR A 97 -4.83 12.64 -8.59
CA THR A 97 -5.74 13.52 -9.33
C THR A 97 -6.95 13.89 -8.48
N GLU A 98 -7.63 14.96 -8.85
CA GLU A 98 -8.89 15.33 -8.23
C GLU A 98 -9.97 14.24 -8.38
N ASN A 99 -10.02 13.56 -9.52
CA ASN A 99 -10.94 12.45 -9.78
C ASN A 99 -10.67 11.25 -8.85
N PHE A 100 -9.41 10.98 -8.54
CA PHE A 100 -9.04 9.97 -7.56
C PHE A 100 -9.44 10.38 -6.14
N ALA A 101 -9.10 11.60 -5.74
CA ALA A 101 -9.26 12.10 -4.37
C ALA A 101 -10.74 12.19 -3.93
N TYR A 102 -11.63 12.59 -4.83
CA TYR A 102 -13.02 12.89 -4.49
C TYR A 102 -14.01 11.98 -5.24
N THR A 103 -14.60 11.04 -4.52
CA THR A 103 -15.55 10.05 -5.04
C THR A 103 -17.01 10.46 -4.89
N VAL A 104 -17.32 11.25 -3.86
CA VAL A 104 -18.68 11.67 -3.51
C VAL A 104 -18.78 13.18 -3.51
N THR A 105 -19.98 13.70 -3.80
CA THR A 105 -20.26 15.13 -3.67
C THR A 105 -20.40 15.51 -2.21
N GLU A 106 -19.86 16.67 -1.81
CA GLU A 106 -20.11 17.25 -0.50
C GLU A 106 -21.57 17.76 -0.41
N THR A 107 -22.53 16.85 -0.27
CA THR A 107 -23.92 17.22 -0.03
C THR A 107 -24.10 17.49 1.46
N ASN A 108 -24.16 18.78 1.80
CA ASN A 108 -24.65 19.36 3.05
C ASN A 108 -24.38 18.53 4.31
N THR A 109 -23.29 18.89 4.98
CA THR A 109 -23.07 18.68 6.41
C THR A 109 -24.37 18.91 7.19
N VAL A 110 -25.06 17.84 7.56
CA VAL A 110 -26.07 17.90 8.61
C VAL A 110 -25.30 18.27 9.87
N ALA A 111 -25.48 19.52 10.30
CA ALA A 111 -24.97 20.18 11.49
C ALA A 111 -24.12 19.30 12.42
N GLY A 112 -22.79 19.36 12.28
CA GLY A 112 -21.85 18.93 13.31
C GLY A 112 -20.93 17.75 12.96
N ASN A 113 -21.28 16.90 12.00
CA ASN A 113 -20.38 15.84 11.51
C ASN A 113 -19.76 16.26 10.18
N SER A 114 -18.47 16.64 10.23
CA SER A 114 -17.67 16.76 9.01
C SER A 114 -17.69 15.42 8.28
N LEU A 115 -17.99 15.43 6.98
CA LEU A 115 -17.95 14.22 6.16
C LEU A 115 -16.54 13.65 6.20
N HIS A 116 -16.36 12.48 6.81
CA HIS A 116 -15.09 11.78 6.78
C HIS A 116 -15.04 10.95 5.50
N TYR A 117 -14.10 11.26 4.60
CA TYR A 117 -13.95 10.55 3.32
C TYR A 117 -13.49 9.10 3.49
N ASN A 118 -13.17 8.69 4.72
CA ASN A 118 -12.74 7.35 5.12
C ASN A 118 -13.50 6.21 4.43
N ASN A 119 -14.84 6.30 4.39
CA ASN A 119 -15.70 5.24 3.86
C ASN A 119 -15.82 5.25 2.32
N PHE A 120 -15.29 6.29 1.67
CA PHE A 120 -15.44 6.50 0.22
C PHE A 120 -14.07 6.60 -0.48
N LEU A 121 -13.01 6.10 0.15
CA LEU A 121 -11.68 6.06 -0.43
C LEU A 121 -11.63 5.08 -1.62
N ARG A 122 -11.09 5.51 -2.76
CA ARG A 122 -10.83 4.61 -3.90
C ARG A 122 -9.69 3.66 -3.59
N LEU A 123 -9.77 2.45 -4.11
CA LEU A 123 -8.66 1.51 -4.12
C LEU A 123 -7.47 2.11 -4.89
N VAL A 124 -6.27 1.88 -4.36
CA VAL A 124 -5.02 2.27 -5.02
C VAL A 124 -4.71 1.18 -6.03
N ASP A 125 -5.13 1.37 -7.27
CA ASP A 125 -5.06 0.31 -8.28
C ASP A 125 -4.15 0.66 -9.46
N SER A 126 -4.22 1.90 -9.96
CA SER A 126 -3.44 2.33 -11.13
C SER A 126 -2.68 3.62 -10.85
N THR A 127 -1.42 3.65 -11.27
CA THR A 127 -0.48 4.72 -10.96
C THR A 127 0.40 5.05 -12.18
N LEU A 128 0.65 6.34 -12.39
CA LEU A 128 1.71 6.80 -13.29
C LEU A 128 2.99 7.08 -12.51
N ILE A 129 4.12 6.62 -13.04
CA ILE A 129 5.45 6.86 -12.48
C ILE A 129 6.22 7.74 -13.47
N PHE A 130 6.65 8.91 -13.02
CA PHE A 130 7.36 9.91 -13.82
C PHE A 130 8.89 9.75 -13.71
N ARG A 131 9.64 10.41 -14.61
CA ARG A 131 11.12 10.33 -14.62
C ARG A 131 11.77 10.86 -13.34
N ASP A 132 11.11 11.76 -12.64
CA ASP A 132 11.56 12.34 -11.37
C ASP A 132 11.30 11.41 -10.17
N GLY A 133 10.70 10.23 -10.40
CA GLY A 133 10.31 9.28 -9.36
C GLY A 133 8.99 9.63 -8.69
N SER A 134 8.25 10.63 -9.19
CA SER A 134 6.92 10.97 -8.67
C SER A 134 5.87 9.96 -9.10
N PHE A 135 4.93 9.66 -8.21
CA PHE A 135 3.79 8.78 -8.40
C PHE A 135 2.52 9.61 -8.49
N LEU A 136 1.67 9.30 -9.47
CA LEU A 136 0.35 9.91 -9.59
C LEU A 136 -0.73 8.83 -9.60
N LEU A 137 -1.58 8.85 -8.56
CA LEU A 137 -2.74 7.98 -8.43
C LEU A 137 -3.88 8.47 -9.32
N LEU A 138 -4.48 7.53 -10.04
CA LEU A 138 -5.54 7.77 -11.02
C LEU A 138 -6.84 7.12 -10.59
N SER A 139 -7.98 7.72 -10.95
CA SER A 139 -9.26 7.01 -10.89
C SER A 139 -9.27 5.86 -11.91
N GLU A 140 -10.17 4.89 -11.71
CA GLU A 140 -10.36 3.77 -12.65
C GLU A 140 -10.69 4.25 -14.08
N ARG A 141 -11.52 5.29 -14.21
CA ARG A 141 -11.89 5.87 -15.50
C ARG A 141 -10.70 6.55 -16.19
N GLU A 142 -9.89 7.29 -15.44
CA GLU A 142 -8.66 7.89 -15.97
C GLU A 142 -7.68 6.81 -16.41
N ALA A 143 -7.51 5.77 -15.59
CA ALA A 143 -6.65 4.63 -15.87
C ALA A 143 -7.06 3.89 -17.15
N ASP A 144 -8.36 3.61 -17.35
CA ASP A 144 -8.88 2.96 -18.56
C ASP A 144 -8.68 3.80 -19.82
N SER A 145 -8.82 5.12 -19.71
CA SER A 145 -8.54 6.02 -20.84
C SER A 145 -7.06 6.06 -21.19
N ILE A 146 -6.20 6.13 -20.16
CA ILE A 146 -4.75 6.22 -20.31
C ILE A 146 -4.15 4.93 -20.85
N ILE A 147 -4.58 3.77 -20.36
CA ILE A 147 -4.06 2.46 -20.81
C ILE A 147 -4.30 2.26 -22.31
N HIS A 148 -5.45 2.73 -22.82
CA HIS A 148 -5.76 2.73 -24.25
C HIS A 148 -4.79 3.61 -25.05
N LEU A 149 -4.42 4.78 -24.54
CA LEU A 149 -3.43 5.65 -25.17
C LEU A 149 -2.03 5.02 -25.19
N PHE A 150 -1.63 4.32 -24.12
CA PHE A 150 -0.38 3.57 -24.11
C PHE A 150 -0.37 2.48 -25.19
N TRP A 151 -1.48 1.74 -25.37
CA TRP A 151 -1.61 0.76 -26.46
C TRP A 151 -1.50 1.38 -27.84
N GLN A 152 -2.12 2.55 -28.06
CA GLN A 152 -2.06 3.25 -29.35
C GLN A 152 -0.65 3.76 -29.61
N LYS A 153 -0.02 4.41 -28.62
CA LYS A 153 1.34 4.93 -28.74
C LYS A 153 2.31 3.82 -29.09
N HIS A 154 2.27 2.69 -28.39
CA HIS A 154 3.16 1.56 -28.64
C HIS A 154 3.01 0.96 -30.06
N LYS A 155 1.83 1.08 -30.68
CA LYS A 155 1.62 0.68 -32.09
C LYS A 155 2.25 1.66 -33.07
N THR A 156 2.19 2.97 -32.77
CA THR A 156 2.65 4.03 -33.68
C THR A 156 4.13 4.39 -33.49
N ASP A 157 4.63 4.31 -32.27
CA ASP A 157 5.95 4.76 -31.86
C ASP A 157 6.45 3.91 -30.68
N ARG A 158 7.59 3.24 -30.87
CA ARG A 158 8.24 2.42 -29.84
C ARG A 158 9.26 3.22 -29.01
N SER A 159 9.34 4.53 -29.20
CA SER A 159 10.22 5.37 -28.41
C SER A 159 9.87 5.29 -26.91
N LYS A 160 10.91 5.31 -26.06
CA LYS A 160 10.74 5.26 -24.60
C LYS A 160 9.96 6.50 -24.15
N THR A 161 8.77 6.30 -23.59
CA THR A 161 8.03 7.35 -22.90
C THR A 161 8.77 7.77 -21.63
N GLY A 162 8.64 9.03 -21.23
CA GLY A 162 9.14 9.49 -19.92
C GLY A 162 8.28 9.07 -18.73
N VAL A 163 7.16 8.40 -19.00
CA VAL A 163 6.18 8.00 -18.00
C VAL A 163 5.91 6.51 -18.14
N VAL A 164 5.79 5.83 -17.01
CA VAL A 164 5.42 4.42 -16.91
C VAL A 164 4.02 4.33 -16.31
N TYR A 165 3.12 3.63 -16.99
CA TYR A 165 1.86 3.20 -16.42
C TYR A 165 2.04 1.88 -15.69
N ALA A 166 1.61 1.81 -14.44
CA ALA A 166 1.74 0.61 -13.63
C ALA A 166 0.47 0.36 -12.80
N HIS A 167 0.05 -0.90 -12.79
CA HIS A 167 -0.96 -1.38 -11.86
C HIS A 167 -0.30 -1.73 -10.52
N HIS A 168 -0.93 -1.34 -9.42
CA HIS A 168 -0.38 -1.44 -8.07
C HIS A 168 0.04 -2.86 -7.69
N SER A 169 -0.77 -3.86 -8.07
CA SER A 169 -0.43 -5.28 -7.89
C SER A 169 0.90 -5.69 -8.54
N PHE A 170 1.23 -5.15 -9.73
CA PHE A 170 2.50 -5.42 -10.41
C PHE A 170 3.65 -4.62 -9.82
N VAL A 171 3.40 -3.39 -9.39
CA VAL A 171 4.38 -2.58 -8.67
C VAL A 171 4.84 -3.32 -7.41
N ARG A 172 3.89 -3.90 -6.67
CA ARG A 172 4.15 -4.71 -5.46
C ARG A 172 5.08 -5.89 -5.74
N LEU A 173 4.83 -6.63 -6.83
CA LEU A 173 5.65 -7.76 -7.25
C LEU A 173 7.05 -7.32 -7.71
N ALA A 174 7.13 -6.23 -8.47
CA ALA A 174 8.40 -5.70 -8.98
C ALA A 174 9.34 -5.25 -7.88
N ALA A 175 8.79 -4.61 -6.84
CA ALA A 175 9.56 -4.16 -5.70
C ALA A 175 10.05 -5.31 -4.80
N GLY A 176 9.43 -6.50 -4.87
CA GLY A 176 9.83 -7.70 -4.11
C GLY A 176 11.00 -8.47 -4.73
N ASN A 177 11.11 -8.48 -6.06
CA ASN A 177 12.00 -9.40 -6.79
C ASN A 177 13.41 -8.85 -7.07
N LYS A 178 13.94 -7.91 -6.27
CA LYS A 178 15.38 -7.54 -6.37
C LYS A 178 16.34 -8.65 -5.91
N MET A 179 15.84 -9.83 -5.53
CA MET A 179 16.66 -10.96 -5.09
C MET A 179 16.60 -12.12 -6.10
N ASN A 180 17.77 -12.38 -6.68
CA ASN A 180 18.19 -13.67 -7.24
C ASN A 180 17.48 -14.11 -8.52
N HIS A 181 17.95 -13.59 -9.66
CA HIS A 181 18.22 -14.32 -10.92
C HIS A 181 18.19 -13.31 -12.08
N GLY A 182 19.19 -13.38 -12.95
CA GLY A 182 19.36 -12.51 -14.11
C GLY A 182 18.38 -12.83 -15.24
N GLU A 183 17.12 -13.11 -14.94
CA GLU A 183 16.11 -13.46 -15.94
C GLU A 183 14.93 -12.48 -15.94
N ASP A 184 14.52 -12.17 -17.16
CA ASP A 184 13.53 -11.17 -17.54
C ASP A 184 12.15 -11.47 -16.99
N SER A 185 11.84 -10.92 -15.82
CA SER A 185 10.47 -10.86 -15.32
C SER A 185 9.71 -9.78 -16.12
N CYS A 186 8.91 -10.22 -17.09
CA CYS A 186 7.94 -9.37 -17.78
C CYS A 186 6.88 -8.90 -16.79
N PHE A 187 7.01 -7.66 -16.31
CA PHE A 187 5.91 -6.96 -15.66
C PHE A 187 4.92 -6.51 -16.73
N LEU A 188 3.62 -6.64 -16.46
CA LEU A 188 2.56 -6.00 -17.24
C LEU A 188 2.62 -4.47 -17.02
N ALA A 189 3.66 -3.86 -17.59
CA ALA A 189 3.63 -2.54 -18.20
C ALA A 189 3.54 -2.84 -19.70
N LEU A 190 2.34 -2.78 -20.28
CA LEU A 190 1.99 -3.40 -21.56
C LEU A 190 3.05 -3.37 -22.68
N PRO A 191 3.60 -4.52 -23.09
CA PRO A 191 3.93 -4.78 -24.47
C PRO A 191 2.75 -5.57 -25.06
N CYS A 192 1.77 -4.88 -25.65
CA CYS A 192 0.71 -5.57 -26.37
C CYS A 192 1.28 -6.10 -27.70
N SER A 193 1.89 -7.29 -27.67
CA SER A 193 2.25 -8.03 -28.88
C SER A 193 1.14 -9.02 -29.21
N SER A 194 0.19 -8.56 -30.01
CA SER A 194 -0.74 -9.43 -30.71
C SER A 194 -0.06 -10.02 -31.96
N ARG A 195 0.16 -11.36 -31.97
CA ARG A 195 0.17 -12.34 -33.09
C ARG A 195 1.14 -13.48 -32.76
N ILE A 196 0.69 -14.70 -32.49
CA ILE A 196 0.35 -15.74 -33.48
C ILE A 196 1.30 -15.72 -34.69
N ASN A 197 2.50 -16.27 -34.51
CA ASN A 197 3.25 -17.05 -35.51
C ASN A 197 4.51 -17.64 -34.85
N PRO A 198 4.69 -18.97 -34.79
CA PRO A 198 5.82 -19.60 -34.10
C PRO A 198 7.13 -19.64 -34.91
N GLU A 199 7.27 -18.82 -35.96
CA GLU A 199 8.33 -19.02 -36.95
C GLU A 199 8.87 -17.71 -37.53
N VAL A 200 9.37 -16.81 -36.66
CA VAL A 200 10.32 -15.76 -37.07
C VAL A 200 11.36 -15.62 -35.98
N GLN A 201 12.62 -15.82 -36.37
CA GLN A 201 13.79 -15.80 -35.52
C GLN A 201 13.90 -14.49 -34.75
N GLN A 202 14.12 -14.63 -33.45
CA GLN A 202 14.60 -13.59 -32.54
C GLN A 202 15.91 -13.03 -33.09
N GLU A 203 15.93 -11.74 -33.41
CA GLU A 203 17.09 -10.85 -33.25
C GLU A 203 16.58 -9.41 -33.45
N ASP A 204 17.01 -8.50 -32.57
CA ASP A 204 16.86 -7.05 -32.64
C ASP A 204 15.47 -6.39 -32.44
N ALA A 205 15.06 -6.27 -31.16
CA ALA A 205 14.47 -5.06 -30.55
C ALA A 205 14.07 -5.30 -29.08
N GLY A 206 14.99 -5.82 -28.26
CA GLY A 206 14.75 -6.12 -26.84
C GLY A 206 15.10 -4.96 -25.92
N VAL A 207 14.35 -3.87 -25.93
CA VAL A 207 14.29 -2.99 -24.74
C VAL A 207 13.28 -3.66 -23.81
N THR A 208 13.76 -4.57 -22.97
CA THR A 208 12.89 -5.28 -22.05
C THR A 208 12.27 -4.26 -21.08
N LEU A 209 10.99 -4.39 -20.74
CA LEU A 209 10.35 -3.56 -19.71
C LEU A 209 11.06 -3.66 -18.37
N SER A 210 11.74 -4.79 -18.13
CA SER A 210 12.67 -4.98 -17.03
C SER A 210 13.78 -3.93 -17.06
N SER A 211 14.24 -3.44 -18.22
CA SER A 211 15.24 -2.38 -18.36
C SER A 211 14.68 -0.97 -18.16
N ILE A 212 13.42 -0.68 -18.53
CA ILE A 212 12.80 0.63 -18.30
C ILE A 212 12.38 0.77 -16.84
N LEU A 213 11.73 -0.25 -16.29
CA LEU A 213 11.49 -0.32 -14.87
C LEU A 213 12.83 -0.36 -14.14
N ARG A 214 13.83 -1.16 -14.54
CA ARG A 214 15.16 -1.08 -13.92
C ARG A 214 15.80 0.28 -14.11
N ASP A 215 15.69 1.01 -15.21
CA ASP A 215 16.25 2.37 -15.30
C ASP A 215 15.53 3.35 -14.36
N VAL A 216 14.21 3.19 -14.16
CA VAL A 216 13.39 4.01 -13.24
C VAL A 216 13.49 3.54 -11.76
N VAL A 217 13.81 2.27 -11.52
CA VAL A 217 13.79 1.54 -10.22
C VAL A 217 15.22 1.18 -9.75
N SER A 218 16.25 1.29 -10.60
CA SER A 218 17.66 1.09 -10.23
C SER A 218 18.29 2.35 -9.65
N THR A 219 17.66 3.50 -9.87
CA THR A 219 17.87 4.74 -9.12
C THR A 219 16.91 4.85 -7.94
N ILE A 220 16.53 3.72 -7.30
CA ILE A 220 15.85 3.80 -5.99
C ILE A 220 16.86 4.36 -4.99
N ASP A 221 16.85 5.68 -4.86
CA ASP A 221 17.39 6.39 -3.73
C ASP A 221 16.48 6.15 -2.52
N ASP A 222 16.95 6.49 -1.32
CA ASP A 222 16.16 6.36 -0.08
C ASP A 222 14.77 7.03 -0.16
N ASP A 223 14.64 8.08 -0.98
CA ASP A 223 13.40 8.81 -1.22
C ASP A 223 12.36 7.99 -1.99
N ASP A 224 12.79 7.09 -2.86
CA ASP A 224 11.89 6.23 -3.63
C ASP A 224 11.34 5.10 -2.74
N ALA A 225 12.16 4.58 -1.82
CA ALA A 225 11.69 3.63 -0.81
C ALA A 225 10.60 4.26 0.09
N LEU A 226 10.73 5.55 0.41
CA LEU A 226 9.71 6.32 1.14
C LEU A 226 8.42 6.50 0.35
N ALA A 227 8.51 6.78 -0.95
CA ALA A 227 7.35 6.89 -1.84
C ALA A 227 6.59 5.56 -1.92
N PHE A 228 7.28 4.43 -2.12
CA PHE A 228 6.66 3.11 -2.12
C PHE A 228 6.04 2.76 -0.76
N ALA A 229 6.73 3.03 0.35
CA ALA A 229 6.19 2.75 1.67
C ALA A 229 4.93 3.60 1.96
N SER A 230 4.92 4.86 1.51
CA SER A 230 3.76 5.75 1.57
C SER A 230 2.58 5.22 0.75
N LEU A 231 2.85 4.78 -0.47
CA LEU A 231 1.85 4.18 -1.35
C LEU A 231 1.25 2.90 -0.74
N GLN A 232 2.09 1.99 -0.26
CA GLN A 232 1.67 0.74 0.36
C GLN A 232 0.86 0.97 1.64
N LEU A 233 1.34 1.86 2.52
CA LEU A 233 0.61 2.20 3.74
C LEU A 233 -0.76 2.79 3.41
N PHE A 234 -0.82 3.72 2.44
CA PHE A 234 -2.07 4.31 2.00
C PHE A 234 -3.03 3.32 1.34
N ALA A 235 -2.51 2.29 0.66
CA ALA A 235 -3.28 1.19 0.11
C ALA A 235 -3.80 0.21 1.19
N GLY A 236 -3.39 0.37 2.46
CA GLY A 236 -3.76 -0.51 3.56
C GLY A 236 -2.90 -1.76 3.67
N GLU A 237 -1.73 -1.80 3.01
CA GLU A 237 -0.83 -2.93 3.08
C GLU A 237 -0.05 -2.97 4.40
N THR A 238 0.26 -4.18 4.86
CA THR A 238 1.00 -4.42 6.11
C THR A 238 2.35 -5.11 5.90
N MET A 239 2.65 -5.56 4.68
CA MET A 239 3.88 -6.26 4.29
C MET A 239 4.71 -5.43 3.32
N TYR A 240 5.98 -5.19 3.66
CA TYR A 240 6.85 -4.25 2.96
C TYR A 240 8.01 -4.95 2.22
N ASN A 241 8.13 -6.28 2.29
CA ASN A 241 8.91 -7.19 1.42
C ASN A 241 10.40 -6.85 1.18
N SER A 242 10.92 -5.74 1.70
CA SER A 242 12.33 -5.34 1.57
C SER A 242 12.76 -4.50 2.77
N LYS A 243 14.00 -4.72 3.22
CA LYS A 243 14.56 -3.98 4.37
C LYS A 243 14.52 -2.47 4.15
N ALA A 244 14.80 -1.98 2.94
CA ALA A 244 14.74 -0.56 2.63
C ALA A 244 13.33 0.03 2.84
N ARG A 245 12.28 -0.69 2.43
CA ARG A 245 10.89 -0.26 2.63
C ARG A 245 10.45 -0.36 4.08
N THR A 246 10.88 -1.39 4.81
CA THR A 246 10.63 -1.49 6.25
C THR A 246 11.32 -0.35 7.02
N GLU A 247 12.55 0.03 6.65
CA GLU A 247 13.23 1.19 7.24
C GLU A 247 12.58 2.52 6.82
N ALA A 248 12.09 2.63 5.59
CA ALA A 248 11.31 3.79 5.16
C ALA A 248 9.98 3.90 5.93
N LEU A 249 9.27 2.79 6.13
CA LEU A 249 8.06 2.74 6.97
C LEU A 249 8.37 3.19 8.40
N LYS A 250 9.46 2.71 8.99
CA LYS A 250 9.93 3.22 10.30
C LYS A 250 10.09 4.73 10.24
N ARG A 251 10.84 5.27 9.28
CA ARG A 251 11.03 6.72 9.12
C ARG A 251 9.72 7.50 8.94
N MET A 252 8.72 6.91 8.30
CA MET A 252 7.39 7.53 8.16
C MET A 252 6.65 7.64 9.50
N LEU A 253 6.76 6.59 10.32
CA LEU A 253 6.05 6.48 11.61
C LEU A 253 6.85 7.11 12.78
N TYR A 254 8.16 7.29 12.63
CA TYR A 254 9.00 8.05 13.54
C TYR A 254 8.80 9.55 13.32
N TYR A 255 7.91 10.14 14.11
CA TYR A 255 7.81 11.59 14.21
C TYR A 255 8.70 12.13 15.35
N SER A 256 9.39 13.24 15.09
CA SER A 256 10.29 13.91 16.02
C SER A 256 9.87 15.37 16.13
N ASP A 257 9.05 15.71 17.12
CA ASP A 257 8.89 17.12 17.51
C ASP A 257 10.16 17.54 18.26
N ASP A 258 10.98 18.34 17.59
CA ASP A 258 12.31 18.78 18.04
C ASP A 258 12.25 19.83 19.17
N ILE A 259 11.13 19.95 19.89
CA ILE A 259 10.91 21.08 20.81
C ILE A 259 11.46 20.80 22.21
N ASN A 260 11.63 19.54 22.66
CA ASN A 260 12.09 19.26 24.03
C ASN A 260 12.89 17.94 24.22
N GLY A 261 13.46 17.35 23.18
CA GLY A 261 14.32 16.16 23.31
C GLY A 261 13.60 14.87 23.76
N ALA A 262 12.27 14.88 23.88
CA ALA A 262 11.46 13.71 24.15
C ALA A 262 11.00 13.08 22.81
N LYS A 263 11.62 11.95 22.46
CA LYS A 263 11.24 11.14 21.29
C LYS A 263 10.04 10.28 21.65
N VAL A 264 8.87 10.57 21.09
CA VAL A 264 7.73 9.65 21.13
C VAL A 264 7.10 9.56 19.77
N VAL A 265 6.80 8.32 19.45
CA VAL A 265 6.54 7.82 18.14
C VAL A 265 5.04 7.74 17.89
N ALA A 266 4.65 7.80 16.61
CA ALA A 266 3.27 7.63 16.18
C ALA A 266 2.60 6.48 16.95
N SER A 267 1.47 6.83 17.56
CA SER A 267 0.53 5.98 18.28
C SER A 267 -0.11 4.93 17.34
N ASN A 268 -1.28 4.40 17.70
CA ASN A 268 -1.97 3.36 16.93
C ASN A 268 -2.53 3.88 15.58
N GLU A 269 -2.01 4.98 15.01
CA GLU A 269 -2.53 5.61 13.79
C GLU A 269 -2.51 4.74 12.53
N PRO A 270 -1.44 3.98 12.20
CA PRO A 270 -1.42 3.23 10.94
C PRO A 270 -2.44 2.08 10.95
N GLU A 271 -2.80 1.54 12.11
CA GLU A 271 -3.85 0.51 12.24
C GLU A 271 -5.22 1.05 11.81
N HIS A 272 -5.54 2.31 12.15
CA HIS A 272 -6.78 2.95 11.70
C HIS A 272 -6.88 3.00 10.17
N LEU A 273 -5.78 3.28 9.48
CA LEU A 273 -5.77 3.34 8.02
C LEU A 273 -6.00 1.97 7.38
N VAL A 274 -5.42 0.92 7.96
CA VAL A 274 -5.62 -0.45 7.47
C VAL A 274 -7.07 -0.89 7.66
N VAL A 275 -7.67 -0.59 8.81
CA VAL A 275 -9.09 -0.85 9.09
C VAL A 275 -9.98 -0.07 8.12
N MET A 276 -9.69 1.21 7.85
CA MET A 276 -10.43 2.03 6.88
C MET A 276 -10.42 1.45 5.47
N ARG A 277 -9.38 0.68 5.13
CA ARG A 277 -9.25 0.02 3.83
C ARG A 277 -9.97 -1.34 3.78
N GLY A 278 -10.73 -1.68 4.82
CA GLY A 278 -11.49 -2.92 4.89
C GLY A 278 -10.62 -4.16 5.13
N TYR A 279 -9.38 -3.98 5.59
CA TYR A 279 -8.51 -5.09 5.94
C TYR A 279 -8.61 -5.42 7.43
N ILE A 280 -8.64 -6.71 7.74
CA ILE A 280 -8.73 -7.22 9.12
C ILE A 280 -7.42 -6.90 9.85
N ALA A 281 -7.50 -6.21 11.00
CA ALA A 281 -6.35 -5.80 11.81
C ALA A 281 -5.50 -6.96 12.39
N ARG A 282 -5.91 -8.22 12.16
CA ARG A 282 -5.22 -9.42 12.64
C ARG A 282 -4.01 -9.73 11.76
N PHE A 283 -2.98 -8.92 11.92
CA PHE A 283 -1.72 -9.07 11.22
C PHE A 283 -0.61 -9.53 12.13
N ALA A 284 -0.80 -10.69 12.78
CA ALA A 284 0.26 -11.29 13.57
C ALA A 284 1.51 -11.42 12.68
N TYR A 285 2.61 -10.83 13.14
CA TYR A 285 3.93 -10.86 12.50
C TYR A 285 4.08 -10.05 11.21
N SER A 286 3.17 -9.12 10.90
CA SER A 286 3.38 -8.22 9.75
C SER A 286 4.52 -7.23 9.97
N ASP A 287 5.11 -6.74 8.87
CA ASP A 287 6.16 -5.71 8.94
C ASP A 287 5.64 -4.45 9.64
N LEU A 288 4.39 -4.05 9.39
CA LEU A 288 3.76 -2.92 10.07
C LEU A 288 3.65 -3.16 11.58
N GLU A 289 3.11 -4.31 12.00
CA GLU A 289 2.97 -4.65 13.43
C GLU A 289 4.35 -4.69 14.12
N LEU A 290 5.35 -5.30 13.48
CA LEU A 290 6.71 -5.37 13.99
C LEU A 290 7.34 -3.98 14.14
N VAL A 291 7.12 -3.10 13.17
CA VAL A 291 7.58 -1.71 13.22
C VAL A 291 6.90 -0.96 14.36
N CYS A 292 5.57 -1.04 14.49
CA CYS A 292 4.82 -0.43 15.59
C CYS A 292 5.27 -0.94 16.97
N LYS A 293 5.52 -2.25 17.12
CA LYS A 293 6.05 -2.85 18.36
C LYS A 293 7.48 -2.37 18.67
N ASP A 294 8.37 -2.31 17.69
CA ASP A 294 9.75 -1.80 17.86
C ASP A 294 9.75 -0.33 18.31
N ILE A 295 8.91 0.45 17.66
CA ILE A 295 8.60 1.84 17.99
C ILE A 295 8.14 1.99 19.45
N ALA A 296 7.11 1.24 19.85
CA ALA A 296 6.55 1.32 21.18
C ALA A 296 7.59 0.94 22.23
N ARG A 297 8.35 -0.14 22.00
CA ARG A 297 9.44 -0.57 22.88
C ARG A 297 10.48 0.54 23.10
N LYS A 298 10.90 1.22 22.04
CA LYS A 298 11.90 2.30 22.12
C LYS A 298 11.36 3.53 22.85
N ALA A 299 10.06 3.84 22.68
CA ALA A 299 9.42 4.89 23.47
C ALA A 299 9.48 4.55 24.97
N TYR A 300 9.11 3.31 25.37
CA TYR A 300 9.18 2.88 26.77
C TYR A 300 10.60 2.94 27.37
N VAL A 301 11.63 2.53 26.62
CA VAL A 301 13.02 2.56 27.10
C VAL A 301 13.55 4.00 27.22
N GLY A 302 13.10 4.91 26.34
CA GLY A 302 13.42 6.35 26.42
C GLY A 302 12.85 7.04 27.68
N PHE A 303 11.81 6.46 28.29
CA PHE A 303 11.23 6.94 29.55
C PHE A 303 11.80 6.26 30.80
N GLY A 304 13.01 5.68 30.71
CA GLY A 304 13.72 5.01 31.81
C GLY A 304 13.79 5.83 33.10
N THR A 305 12.85 5.51 33.99
CA THR A 305 12.92 5.47 35.46
C THR A 305 13.42 6.72 36.18
N VAL A 306 12.51 7.64 36.52
CA VAL A 306 12.68 8.44 37.74
C VAL A 306 12.57 7.47 38.92
N PRO A 307 13.61 7.32 39.76
CA PRO A 307 13.48 6.50 40.95
C PRO A 307 12.44 7.14 41.86
N LEU A 308 11.41 6.39 42.21
CA LEU A 308 10.55 6.70 43.35
C LEU A 308 11.38 6.47 44.64
N SER A 309 12.35 7.34 44.91
CA SER A 309 12.96 7.47 46.24
C SER A 309 12.28 8.64 46.94
N GLY A 310 11.08 8.36 47.44
CA GLY A 310 10.24 9.26 48.21
C GLY A 310 9.42 8.47 49.20
N GLU A 311 10.06 7.63 50.01
CA GLU A 311 9.54 7.24 51.31
C GLU A 311 10.57 7.64 52.37
N GLU A 312 10.26 8.75 53.03
CA GLU A 312 10.77 9.08 54.35
C GLU A 312 10.28 8.00 55.35
N ASN A 313 11.22 7.36 56.04
CA ASN A 313 11.28 7.30 57.50
C ASN A 313 12.57 6.60 57.96
#